data_AF-A0A1G6K8F0-F1
#
_entry.id   AF-A0A1G6K8F0-F1
#
_cell.length_a   1.000
_cell.length_b   1.000
_cell.length_c   1.000
_cell.angle_alpha   90.00
_cell.angle_beta   90.00
_cell.angle_gamma   90.00
#
_symmetry.space_group_name_H-M   'P 1'
#
loop_
_entity.id
_entity.type
_entity.pdbx_description
1 polymer ?
#
loop_
_entity_poly.entity_id
_entity_poly.type
_entity_poly.pdbx_seq_one_letter_code
_entity_poly.pdbx_strand_id
1 'polypeptide(L)'
;MAEQETWTIQRMLDWTIGYLGRKGDERPRLSAEWMLGSVTGLSRVQIYTSFDRPLTPDELRRMHDAVVRRGTGAPLQYITGEMPFRHIVLQCEEGVLIPRPETEVLVDAALEGVDAARACGREARVLEVGTGTGCIACSIASERRGTHVVATDVSPKAAALAERNRDALGLDGAVDVVRCDLADGVDPAYMGALDVLVSNPPYIPSAVVPTLPAEVEAHEPHLALDGGPDGLDVFRRLLELAPTALRPGGMLCVELFETNVGDAAELCRRQGGWASVEVRQDLTHRPRVLVAVREGDLASTVDAQTERALELREKVVKVDQAAPDAAAVRRGGNVLLAGGVVVVPTDSVYGIGCAATPHNPGHARTFAIKHRDLAQTLPWLVADAEDLDRFGRDVPAWAYRLAERWWPGALTLVVKASTAVPAEYVRSQDGTIALRLPDSNLVRALARHVGCPLAITSANTHGEAAATSGSGLEERIVREADLTFDAGPAPIAVASTIVGCTGEDPVVYREGAIPAADIMECARG
;
A
#
# COMPACT_ATOMS: atom_id res chain seq x y z
N MET A 1 -37.44 -36.30 24.05
CA MET A 1 -36.62 -35.26 23.38
C MET A 1 -35.18 -35.65 23.65
N ALA A 2 -34.45 -36.14 22.64
CA ALA A 2 -33.03 -36.42 22.81
C ALA A 2 -32.34 -35.09 23.10
N GLU A 3 -31.63 -34.98 24.23
CA GLU A 3 -30.73 -33.86 24.49
C GLU A 3 -29.80 -33.73 23.29
N GLN A 4 -29.79 -32.57 22.63
CA GLN A 4 -28.75 -32.27 21.66
C GLN A 4 -27.43 -32.31 22.43
N GLU A 5 -26.66 -33.37 22.23
CA GLU A 5 -25.36 -33.53 22.88
C GLU A 5 -24.51 -32.28 22.66
N THR A 6 -24.05 -31.70 23.76
CA THR A 6 -23.25 -30.47 23.72
C THR A 6 -21.85 -30.79 23.18
N TRP A 7 -21.48 -30.12 22.09
CA TRP A 7 -20.14 -30.21 21.52
C TRP A 7 -19.21 -29.22 22.22
N THR A 8 -18.32 -29.72 23.08
CA THR A 8 -17.26 -28.93 23.69
C THR A 8 -16.01 -28.88 22.80
N ILE A 9 -15.11 -27.94 23.07
CA ILE A 9 -13.82 -27.82 22.36
C ILE A 9 -13.05 -29.14 22.42
N GLN A 10 -12.94 -29.75 23.61
CA GLN A 10 -12.23 -31.03 23.76
C GLN A 10 -12.86 -32.14 22.93
N ARG A 11 -14.19 -32.28 23.02
CA ARG A 11 -14.92 -33.33 22.28
C ARG A 11 -14.76 -33.16 20.77
N MET A 12 -14.83 -31.93 20.28
CA MET A 12 -14.62 -31.63 18.86
C MET A 12 -13.17 -31.90 18.42
N LEU A 13 -12.18 -31.52 19.24
CA LEU A 13 -10.76 -31.78 18.98
C LEU A 13 -10.49 -33.29 18.85
N ASP A 14 -10.90 -34.08 19.86
CA ASP A 14 -10.68 -35.52 19.89
C ASP A 14 -11.37 -36.24 18.73
N TRP A 15 -12.63 -35.85 18.43
CA TRP A 15 -13.36 -36.42 17.30
C TRP A 15 -12.69 -36.12 15.96
N THR A 16 -12.25 -34.87 15.76
CA THR A 16 -11.58 -34.42 14.53
C THR A 16 -10.25 -35.14 14.33
N ILE A 17 -9.45 -35.30 15.39
CA ILE A 17 -8.19 -36.06 15.33
C ILE A 17 -8.45 -37.49 14.85
N GLY A 18 -9.43 -38.17 15.45
CA GLY A 18 -9.78 -39.53 15.07
C GLY A 18 -10.32 -39.64 13.64
N TYR A 19 -11.15 -38.68 13.22
CA TYR A 19 -11.69 -38.62 11.86
C TYR A 19 -10.60 -38.41 10.81
N LEU A 20 -9.74 -37.40 10.98
CA LEU A 20 -8.66 -37.08 10.04
C LEU A 20 -7.60 -38.18 9.99
N GLY A 21 -7.27 -38.81 11.13
CA GLY A 21 -6.37 -39.96 11.16
C GLY A 21 -6.89 -41.12 10.31
N ARG A 22 -8.20 -41.38 10.29
CA ARG A 22 -8.81 -42.39 9.40
C ARG A 22 -8.83 -41.98 7.93
N LYS A 23 -8.72 -40.68 7.64
CA LYS A 23 -8.64 -40.11 6.28
C LYS A 23 -7.22 -40.01 5.75
N GLY A 24 -6.21 -40.36 6.55
CA GLY A 24 -4.81 -40.35 6.13
C GLY A 24 -4.11 -38.98 6.24
N ASP A 25 -4.66 -38.04 7.03
CA ASP A 25 -3.95 -36.79 7.35
C ASP A 25 -2.66 -37.12 8.14
N GLU A 26 -1.52 -36.55 7.72
CA GLU A 26 -0.21 -36.82 8.34
C GLU A 26 -0.07 -36.20 9.74
N ARG A 27 -0.79 -35.11 10.03
CA ARG A 27 -0.69 -34.34 11.28
C ARG A 27 -2.09 -33.98 11.81
N PRO A 28 -2.95 -34.98 12.11
CA PRO A 28 -4.38 -34.76 12.34
C PRO A 28 -4.67 -33.88 13.57
N ARG A 29 -3.80 -33.92 14.59
CA ARG A 29 -3.89 -33.02 15.75
C ARG A 29 -3.61 -31.57 15.39
N LEU A 30 -2.56 -31.31 14.60
CA LEU A 30 -2.25 -29.95 14.17
C LEU A 30 -3.37 -29.38 13.31
N SER A 31 -3.88 -30.18 12.35
CA SER A 31 -5.02 -29.83 11.53
C SER A 31 -6.26 -29.49 12.36
N ALA A 32 -6.58 -30.32 13.36
CA ALA A 32 -7.73 -30.08 14.24
C ALA A 32 -7.58 -28.82 15.09
N GLU A 33 -6.39 -28.57 15.65
CA GLU A 33 -6.09 -27.38 16.46
C GLU A 33 -6.19 -26.09 15.63
N TRP A 34 -5.66 -26.08 14.41
CA TRP A 34 -5.74 -24.93 13.51
C TRP A 34 -7.17 -24.64 13.04
N MET A 35 -7.92 -25.67 12.64
CA MET A 35 -9.33 -25.49 12.29
C MET A 35 -10.15 -24.96 13.46
N LEU A 36 -9.95 -25.51 14.67
CA LEU A 36 -10.61 -25.01 15.89
C LEU A 36 -10.25 -23.56 16.19
N GLY A 37 -8.97 -23.20 16.08
CA GLY A 37 -8.52 -21.82 16.28
C GLY A 37 -9.19 -20.87 15.29
N SER A 38 -9.17 -21.22 14.00
CA SER A 38 -9.81 -20.45 12.93
C SER A 38 -11.32 -20.27 13.16
N VAL A 39 -12.06 -21.32 13.53
CA VAL A 39 -13.52 -21.21 13.67
C VAL A 39 -13.95 -20.49 14.96
N THR A 40 -13.14 -20.51 16.01
CA THR A 40 -13.48 -19.96 17.33
C THR A 40 -12.80 -18.63 17.66
N GLY A 41 -11.77 -18.24 16.88
CA GLY A 41 -10.91 -17.09 17.19
C GLY A 41 -9.98 -17.30 18.38
N LEU A 42 -9.85 -18.54 18.88
CA LEU A 42 -8.99 -18.86 20.02
C LEU A 42 -7.57 -19.17 19.55
N SER A 43 -6.58 -18.63 20.26
CA SER A 43 -5.20 -19.08 20.12
C SER A 43 -5.04 -20.54 20.54
N ARG A 44 -3.97 -21.19 20.09
CA ARG A 44 -3.65 -22.57 20.47
C ARG A 44 -3.66 -22.77 21.99
N VAL A 45 -3.11 -21.83 22.76
CA VAL A 45 -3.10 -21.90 24.24
C VAL A 45 -4.51 -21.77 24.82
N GLN A 46 -5.34 -20.91 24.24
CA GLN A 46 -6.73 -20.74 24.68
C GLN A 46 -7.59 -21.98 24.40
N ILE A 47 -7.33 -22.71 23.31
CA ILE A 47 -7.99 -24.00 23.03
C ILE A 47 -7.79 -24.96 24.21
N TYR A 48 -6.55 -25.11 24.69
CA TYR A 48 -6.21 -26.03 25.80
C TYR A 48 -6.76 -25.60 27.15
N THR A 49 -6.95 -24.30 27.37
CA THR A 49 -7.49 -23.75 28.63
C THR A 49 -9.01 -23.61 28.61
N SER A 50 -9.66 -23.89 27.48
CA SER A 50 -11.12 -23.74 27.28
C SER A 50 -11.81 -25.04 26.89
N PHE A 51 -11.29 -26.20 27.29
CA PHE A 51 -11.80 -27.52 26.87
C PHE A 51 -13.28 -27.74 27.14
N ASP A 52 -13.81 -27.24 28.25
CA ASP A 52 -15.22 -27.37 28.63
C ASP A 52 -16.13 -26.36 27.92
N ARG A 53 -15.58 -25.38 27.18
CA ARG A 53 -16.36 -24.38 26.45
C ARG A 53 -17.18 -25.08 25.36
N PRO A 54 -18.51 -24.90 25.33
CA PRO A 54 -19.34 -25.39 24.24
C PRO A 54 -19.10 -24.56 22.98
N LEU A 55 -19.07 -25.21 21.81
CA LEU A 55 -19.13 -24.52 20.53
C LEU A 55 -20.54 -23.98 20.33
N THR A 56 -20.61 -22.73 19.85
CA THR A 56 -21.86 -22.15 19.34
C THR A 56 -22.33 -22.93 18.10
N PRO A 57 -23.64 -22.87 17.75
CA PRO A 57 -24.15 -23.53 16.55
C PRO A 57 -23.42 -23.11 15.26
N ASP A 58 -22.96 -21.86 15.22
CA ASP A 58 -22.24 -21.28 14.10
C ASP A 58 -20.78 -21.77 14.02
N GLU A 59 -20.06 -21.82 15.14
CA GLU A 59 -18.73 -22.46 15.22
C GLU A 59 -18.79 -23.94 14.83
N LEU A 60 -19.81 -24.66 15.30
CA LEU A 60 -20.00 -26.09 15.00
C LEU A 60 -20.22 -26.32 13.50
N ARG A 61 -21.04 -25.48 12.86
CA ARG A 61 -21.28 -25.53 11.42
C ARG A 61 -20.01 -25.26 10.62
N ARG A 62 -19.26 -24.20 10.95
CA ARG A 62 -17.97 -23.90 10.29
C ARG A 62 -16.96 -25.04 10.49
N MET A 63 -16.91 -25.62 11.69
CA MET A 63 -16.01 -26.72 11.99
C MET A 63 -16.37 -27.96 11.17
N HIS A 64 -17.65 -28.29 11.06
CA HIS A 64 -18.11 -29.39 10.21
C HIS A 64 -17.64 -29.20 8.75
N ASP A 65 -17.86 -28.02 8.18
CA ASP A 65 -17.45 -27.72 6.81
C ASP A 65 -15.93 -27.82 6.61
N ALA A 66 -15.16 -27.33 7.59
CA ALA A 66 -13.70 -27.42 7.60
C ALA A 66 -13.21 -28.88 7.63
N VAL A 67 -13.77 -29.71 8.50
CA VAL A 67 -13.39 -31.12 8.64
C VAL A 67 -13.77 -31.93 7.39
N VAL A 68 -14.92 -31.65 6.79
CA VAL A 68 -15.32 -32.29 5.53
C VAL A 68 -14.32 -31.97 4.43
N ARG A 69 -13.97 -30.70 4.23
CA ARG A 69 -12.98 -30.27 3.24
C ARG A 69 -11.59 -30.87 3.51
N ARG A 70 -11.12 -30.88 4.75
CA ARG A 70 -9.81 -31.48 5.07
C ARG A 70 -9.83 -32.99 4.84
N GLY A 71 -10.94 -33.64 5.17
CA GLY A 71 -11.13 -35.08 4.95
C GLY A 71 -11.21 -35.51 3.48
N THR A 72 -11.33 -34.57 2.54
CA THR A 72 -11.21 -34.81 1.09
C THR A 72 -9.84 -34.46 0.54
N GLY A 73 -8.89 -34.05 1.39
CA GLY A 73 -7.52 -33.72 0.99
C GLY A 73 -7.26 -32.23 0.71
N ALA A 74 -8.21 -31.33 0.98
CA ALA A 74 -7.98 -29.91 0.77
C ALA A 74 -6.86 -29.38 1.71
N PRO A 75 -5.95 -28.52 1.23
CA PRO A 75 -4.91 -27.91 2.05
C PRO A 75 -5.49 -27.17 3.25
N LEU A 76 -4.86 -27.33 4.42
CA LEU A 76 -5.34 -26.72 5.67
C LEU A 76 -5.42 -25.19 5.57
N GLN A 77 -4.48 -24.55 4.88
CA GLN A 77 -4.39 -23.11 4.69
C GLN A 77 -5.53 -22.55 3.84
N TYR A 78 -6.03 -23.29 2.85
CA TYR A 78 -7.24 -22.92 2.11
C TYR A 78 -8.52 -23.13 2.92
N ILE A 79 -8.46 -23.93 3.98
CA ILE A 79 -9.58 -24.15 4.89
C ILE A 79 -9.62 -23.07 5.96
N THR A 80 -8.49 -22.76 6.59
CA THR A 80 -8.37 -21.71 7.61
C THR A 80 -8.36 -20.31 7.00
N GLY A 81 -7.96 -20.18 5.74
CA GLY A 81 -7.90 -18.93 5.00
C GLY A 81 -6.64 -18.11 5.27
N GLU A 82 -5.67 -18.64 6.02
CA GLU A 82 -4.47 -17.91 6.43
C GLU A 82 -3.22 -18.82 6.50
N MET A 83 -2.06 -18.21 6.29
CA MET A 83 -0.74 -18.82 6.43
C MET A 83 0.22 -17.84 7.09
N PRO A 84 0.77 -18.15 8.28
CA PRO A 84 1.93 -17.44 8.82
C PRO A 84 3.14 -17.62 7.92
N PHE A 85 3.85 -16.54 7.63
CA PHE A 85 5.08 -16.54 6.85
C PHE A 85 6.03 -15.50 7.43
N ARG A 86 7.21 -15.91 7.89
CA ARG A 86 8.14 -15.04 8.63
C ARG A 86 7.45 -14.29 9.78
N HIS A 87 7.40 -12.95 9.71
CA HIS A 87 6.83 -12.08 10.73
C HIS A 87 5.41 -11.59 10.42
N ILE A 88 4.79 -12.10 9.35
CA ILE A 88 3.48 -11.68 8.87
C ILE A 88 2.51 -12.87 8.79
N VAL A 89 1.22 -12.56 8.76
CA VAL A 89 0.16 -13.55 8.49
C VAL A 89 -0.57 -13.10 7.23
N LEU A 90 -0.66 -14.00 6.26
CA LEU A 90 -1.22 -13.73 4.95
C LEU A 90 -2.51 -14.52 4.76
N GLN A 91 -3.48 -13.91 4.11
CA GLN A 91 -4.64 -14.62 3.59
C GLN A 91 -4.22 -15.58 2.48
N CYS A 92 -4.85 -16.75 2.46
CA CYS A 92 -4.64 -17.81 1.47
C CYS A 92 -5.96 -18.22 0.84
N GLU A 93 -5.96 -18.39 -0.48
CA GLU A 93 -7.15 -18.78 -1.25
C GLU A 93 -6.79 -19.80 -2.33
N GLU A 94 -7.72 -20.71 -2.60
CA GLU A 94 -7.56 -21.74 -3.64
C GLU A 94 -7.21 -21.12 -4.99
N GLY A 95 -6.26 -21.69 -5.74
CA GLY A 95 -5.80 -21.11 -7.00
C GLY A 95 -4.74 -20.01 -6.87
N VAL A 96 -4.18 -19.81 -5.66
CA VAL A 96 -2.94 -19.07 -5.43
C VAL A 96 -2.00 -19.94 -4.58
N LEU A 97 -0.73 -20.05 -4.97
CA LEU A 97 0.26 -20.91 -4.30
C LEU A 97 0.34 -20.60 -2.80
N ILE A 98 0.30 -21.63 -1.97
CA ILE A 98 0.43 -21.46 -0.51
C ILE A 98 1.93 -21.23 -0.18
N PRO A 99 2.30 -20.15 0.54
CA PRO A 99 3.68 -19.85 0.90
C PRO A 99 4.38 -21.06 1.53
N ARG A 100 5.62 -21.31 1.10
CA ARG A 100 6.42 -22.46 1.56
C ARG A 100 7.47 -22.01 2.58
N PRO A 101 7.76 -22.79 3.64
CA PRO A 101 8.80 -22.45 4.61
C PRO A 101 10.18 -22.25 3.97
N GLU A 102 10.50 -22.99 2.91
CA GLU A 102 11.77 -22.89 2.19
C GLU A 102 11.95 -21.51 1.53
N THR A 103 10.84 -20.86 1.12
CA THR A 103 10.85 -19.51 0.54
C THR A 103 11.30 -18.45 1.54
N GLU A 104 11.31 -18.72 2.84
CA GLU A 104 11.88 -17.78 3.82
C GLU A 104 13.38 -17.56 3.57
N VAL A 105 14.10 -18.55 3.06
CA VAL A 105 15.53 -18.44 2.72
C VAL A 105 15.75 -17.55 1.50
N LEU A 106 14.80 -17.52 0.56
CA LEU A 106 14.83 -16.60 -0.57
C LEU A 106 14.68 -15.14 -0.09
N VAL A 107 13.80 -14.91 0.90
CA VAL A 107 13.63 -13.58 1.52
C VAL A 107 14.92 -13.15 2.21
N ASP A 108 15.60 -14.03 2.95
CA ASP A 108 16.89 -13.71 3.58
C ASP A 108 17.93 -13.26 2.54
N ALA A 109 18.03 -13.97 1.41
CA ALA A 109 18.94 -13.58 0.31
C ALA A 109 18.56 -12.22 -0.29
N ALA A 110 17.28 -11.96 -0.53
CA ALA A 110 16.81 -10.66 -1.02
C ALA A 110 17.10 -9.51 -0.04
N LEU A 111 16.97 -9.77 1.27
CA LEU A 111 17.26 -8.79 2.32
C LEU A 111 18.75 -8.40 2.36
N GLU A 112 19.67 -9.30 2.04
CA GLU A 112 21.09 -8.96 1.91
C GLU A 112 21.34 -7.94 0.80
N GLY A 113 20.67 -8.08 -0.35
CA GLY A 113 20.73 -7.10 -1.44
C GLY A 113 20.13 -5.75 -1.05
N VAL A 114 18.99 -5.76 -0.34
CA VAL A 114 18.37 -4.55 0.22
C VAL A 114 19.30 -3.85 1.21
N ASP A 115 19.92 -4.59 2.12
CA ASP A 115 20.83 -4.04 3.13
C ASP A 115 22.11 -3.48 2.49
N ALA A 116 22.63 -4.12 1.45
CA ALA A 116 23.74 -3.61 0.66
C ALA A 116 23.40 -2.26 -0.03
N ALA A 117 22.21 -2.16 -0.63
CA ALA A 117 21.76 -0.91 -1.26
C ALA A 117 21.60 0.23 -0.25
N ARG A 118 21.07 -0.08 0.94
CA ARG A 118 20.93 0.88 2.05
C ARG A 118 22.27 1.35 2.58
N ALA A 119 23.27 0.48 2.66
CA ALA A 119 24.62 0.85 3.05
C ALA A 119 25.25 1.88 2.10
N CYS A 120 24.79 1.94 0.84
CA CYS A 120 25.13 2.99 -0.12
C CYS A 120 24.33 4.30 0.06
N GLY A 121 23.49 4.41 1.10
CA GLY A 121 22.75 5.62 1.45
C GLY A 121 21.49 5.88 0.62
N ARG A 122 20.88 4.84 0.04
CA ARG A 122 19.69 4.95 -0.82
C ARG A 122 18.56 4.04 -0.32
N GLU A 123 17.33 4.39 -0.69
CA GLU A 123 16.18 3.48 -0.55
C GLU A 123 16.34 2.32 -1.54
N ALA A 124 16.07 1.11 -1.08
CA ALA A 124 16.22 -0.08 -1.91
C ALA A 124 15.00 -0.25 -2.80
N ARG A 125 15.24 -0.50 -4.10
CA ARG A 125 14.20 -0.82 -5.08
C ARG A 125 14.23 -2.30 -5.41
N VAL A 126 13.11 -2.97 -5.18
CA VAL A 126 12.96 -4.40 -5.38
C VAL A 126 11.87 -4.67 -6.41
N LEU A 127 12.13 -5.61 -7.32
CA LEU A 127 11.12 -6.21 -8.18
C LEU A 127 10.93 -7.66 -7.75
N GLU A 128 9.72 -8.03 -7.35
CA GLU A 128 9.30 -9.42 -7.21
C GLU A 128 8.52 -9.83 -8.47
N VAL A 129 8.92 -10.93 -9.09
CA VAL A 129 8.19 -11.54 -10.20
C VAL A 129 7.50 -12.83 -9.76
N GLY A 130 6.19 -12.92 -10.00
CA GLY A 130 5.36 -14.06 -9.61
C GLY A 130 4.97 -14.00 -8.13
N THR A 131 4.37 -12.89 -7.69
CA THR A 131 4.19 -12.60 -6.26
C THR A 131 3.21 -13.51 -5.53
N GLY A 132 2.27 -14.15 -6.24
CA GLY A 132 1.33 -15.08 -5.65
C GLY A 132 0.48 -14.43 -4.55
N THR A 133 0.74 -14.79 -3.30
CA THR A 133 0.05 -14.21 -2.12
C THR A 133 0.61 -12.85 -1.69
N GLY A 134 1.72 -12.39 -2.27
CA GLY A 134 2.47 -11.22 -1.80
C GLY A 134 3.50 -11.56 -0.72
N CYS A 135 3.79 -12.84 -0.45
CA CYS A 135 4.54 -13.24 0.74
C CYS A 135 5.97 -12.69 0.79
N ILE A 136 6.70 -12.72 -0.33
CA ILE A 136 8.08 -12.21 -0.40
C ILE A 136 8.06 -10.67 -0.34
N ALA A 137 7.31 -9.99 -1.22
CA ALA A 137 7.23 -8.52 -1.23
C ALA A 137 6.78 -7.94 0.12
N CYS A 138 5.72 -8.48 0.72
CA CYS A 138 5.23 -8.00 2.01
C CYS A 138 6.22 -8.27 3.13
N SER A 139 6.92 -9.40 3.12
CA SER A 139 7.96 -9.69 4.12
C SER A 139 9.11 -8.71 4.02
N ILE A 140 9.65 -8.49 2.80
CA ILE A 140 10.73 -7.52 2.55
C ILE A 140 10.34 -6.12 3.03
N ALA A 141 9.17 -5.62 2.62
CA ALA A 141 8.70 -4.28 2.99
C ALA A 141 8.43 -4.14 4.50
N SER A 142 7.93 -5.19 5.15
CA SER A 142 7.66 -5.18 6.59
C SER A 142 8.94 -5.21 7.43
N GLU A 143 9.96 -5.97 7.01
CA GLU A 143 11.22 -6.15 7.74
C GLU A 143 12.21 -5.01 7.51
N ARG A 144 12.10 -4.32 6.37
CA ARG A 144 12.96 -3.19 5.99
C ARG A 144 12.10 -2.00 5.58
N ARG A 145 11.61 -1.25 6.58
CA ARG A 145 10.89 0.01 6.36
C ARG A 145 11.70 0.99 5.53
N GLY A 146 11.10 1.61 4.52
CA GLY A 146 11.81 2.45 3.52
C GLY A 146 12.35 1.65 2.33
N THR A 147 11.87 0.42 2.12
CA THR A 147 12.10 -0.34 0.88
C THR A 147 10.84 -0.27 0.04
N HIS A 148 11.00 0.00 -1.25
CA HIS A 148 9.90 -0.03 -2.22
C HIS A 148 9.97 -1.32 -3.03
N VAL A 149 8.86 -2.05 -3.09
CA VAL A 149 8.74 -3.31 -3.82
C VAL A 149 7.68 -3.17 -4.90
N VAL A 150 8.04 -3.43 -6.16
CA VAL A 150 7.07 -3.67 -7.22
C VAL A 150 6.90 -5.18 -7.32
N ALA A 151 5.68 -5.67 -7.10
CA ALA A 151 5.34 -7.08 -7.10
C ALA A 151 4.44 -7.39 -8.31
N THR A 152 4.85 -8.31 -9.17
CA THR A 152 4.13 -8.63 -10.40
C THR A 152 3.55 -10.03 -10.37
N ASP A 153 2.36 -10.21 -10.97
CA ASP A 153 1.80 -11.53 -11.23
C ASP A 153 0.94 -11.52 -12.50
N VAL A 154 1.00 -12.61 -13.27
CA VAL A 154 0.17 -12.78 -14.46
C VAL A 154 -1.27 -13.18 -14.09
N SER A 155 -1.44 -13.86 -12.95
CA SER A 155 -2.73 -14.33 -12.45
C SER A 155 -3.50 -13.15 -11.84
N PRO A 156 -4.69 -12.81 -12.38
CA PRO A 156 -5.54 -11.78 -11.79
C PRO A 156 -5.97 -12.13 -10.37
N LYS A 157 -6.08 -13.43 -10.05
CA LYS A 157 -6.44 -13.90 -8.71
C LYS A 157 -5.30 -13.68 -7.70
N ALA A 158 -4.07 -13.98 -8.10
CA ALA A 158 -2.89 -13.77 -7.27
C ALA A 158 -2.66 -12.28 -7.02
N ALA A 159 -2.65 -11.45 -8.07
CA ALA A 159 -2.51 -10.01 -7.94
C ALA A 159 -3.56 -9.41 -6.97
N ALA A 160 -4.84 -9.78 -7.13
CA ALA A 160 -5.90 -9.31 -6.23
C ALA A 160 -5.74 -9.80 -4.78
N LEU A 161 -5.22 -11.02 -4.56
CA LEU A 161 -4.94 -11.52 -3.21
C LEU A 161 -3.74 -10.81 -2.58
N ALA A 162 -2.67 -10.60 -3.35
CA ALA A 162 -1.50 -9.85 -2.92
C ALA A 162 -1.85 -8.41 -2.52
N GLU A 163 -2.73 -7.73 -3.27
CA GLU A 163 -3.26 -6.40 -2.92
C GLU A 163 -4.00 -6.43 -1.57
N ARG A 164 -4.89 -7.41 -1.36
CA ARG A 164 -5.61 -7.55 -0.08
C ARG A 164 -4.68 -7.83 1.09
N ASN A 165 -3.69 -8.68 0.90
CA ASN A 165 -2.69 -8.99 1.92
C ASN A 165 -1.83 -7.77 2.27
N ARG A 166 -1.32 -7.07 1.25
CA ARG A 166 -0.61 -5.80 1.42
C ARG A 166 -1.45 -4.78 2.20
N ASP A 167 -2.70 -4.59 1.80
CA ASP A 167 -3.60 -3.61 2.41
C ASP A 167 -3.91 -3.97 3.87
N ALA A 168 -4.13 -5.26 4.16
CA ALA A 168 -4.35 -5.74 5.53
C ALA A 168 -3.12 -5.54 6.42
N LEU A 169 -1.92 -5.53 5.85
CA LEU A 169 -0.66 -5.26 6.54
C LEU A 169 -0.30 -3.76 6.60
N GLY A 170 -1.09 -2.88 5.96
CA GLY A 170 -0.80 -1.44 5.89
C GLY A 170 0.43 -1.10 5.06
N LEU A 171 0.72 -1.90 4.02
CA LEU A 171 1.90 -1.79 3.17
C LEU A 171 1.60 -1.13 1.80
N ASP A 172 0.46 -0.46 1.64
CA ASP A 172 0.02 0.19 0.40
C ASP A 172 0.93 1.33 -0.08
N GLY A 173 1.75 1.90 0.81
CA GLY A 173 2.78 2.89 0.45
C GLY A 173 4.15 2.29 0.13
N ALA A 174 4.35 0.99 0.29
CA ALA A 174 5.65 0.32 0.16
C ALA A 174 5.67 -0.81 -0.87
N VAL A 175 4.49 -1.37 -1.21
CA VAL A 175 4.37 -2.46 -2.18
C VAL A 175 3.35 -2.10 -3.27
N ASP A 176 3.82 -1.92 -4.49
CA ASP A 176 2.95 -1.81 -5.66
C ASP A 176 2.69 -3.21 -6.21
N VAL A 177 1.43 -3.54 -6.48
CA VAL A 177 1.06 -4.81 -7.13
C VAL A 177 0.63 -4.51 -8.55
N VAL A 178 1.27 -5.15 -9.52
CA VAL A 178 1.03 -4.93 -10.95
C VAL A 178 0.71 -6.24 -11.64
N ARG A 179 -0.47 -6.32 -12.25
CA ARG A 179 -0.82 -7.48 -13.07
C ARG A 179 -0.12 -7.41 -14.43
N CYS A 180 0.92 -8.20 -14.63
CA CYS A 180 1.63 -8.31 -15.90
C CYS A 180 2.40 -9.63 -16.01
N ASP A 181 2.91 -9.93 -17.21
CA ASP A 181 3.89 -11.01 -17.40
C ASP A 181 5.29 -10.46 -17.10
N LEU A 182 6.02 -11.13 -16.22
CA LEU A 182 7.34 -10.71 -15.71
C LEU A 182 7.39 -9.22 -15.31
N ALA A 183 7.94 -8.37 -16.17
CA ALA A 183 8.12 -6.94 -15.93
C ALA A 183 7.42 -6.05 -16.98
N ASP A 184 6.54 -6.61 -17.82
CA ASP A 184 5.92 -5.87 -18.94
C ASP A 184 5.08 -4.65 -18.48
N GLY A 185 4.51 -4.72 -17.28
CA GLY A 185 3.75 -3.64 -16.66
C GLY A 185 4.56 -2.76 -15.71
N VAL A 186 5.85 -3.06 -15.50
CA VAL A 186 6.73 -2.29 -14.62
C VAL A 186 7.13 -1.00 -15.33
N ASP A 187 7.11 0.13 -14.61
CA ASP A 187 7.51 1.41 -15.19
C ASP A 187 8.94 1.30 -15.77
N PRO A 188 9.16 1.62 -17.06
CA PRO A 188 10.47 1.53 -17.70
C PRO A 188 11.58 2.26 -16.95
N ALA A 189 11.26 3.24 -16.12
CA ALA A 189 12.24 3.92 -15.27
C ALA A 189 12.91 2.99 -14.25
N TYR A 190 12.25 1.91 -13.81
CA TYR A 190 12.86 0.91 -12.92
C TYR A 190 13.91 0.06 -13.64
N MET A 191 13.85 -0.03 -14.98
CA MET A 191 14.80 -0.84 -15.75
C MET A 191 16.21 -0.26 -15.66
N GLY A 192 17.13 -1.04 -15.09
CA GLY A 192 18.52 -0.68 -14.83
C GLY A 192 18.71 0.01 -13.48
N ALA A 193 17.64 0.17 -12.71
CA ALA A 193 17.62 0.86 -11.42
C ALA A 193 17.26 -0.06 -10.25
N LEU A 194 16.96 -1.35 -10.47
CA LEU A 194 16.62 -2.27 -9.38
C LEU A 194 17.86 -2.73 -8.60
N ASP A 195 17.78 -2.69 -7.28
CA ASP A 195 18.80 -3.26 -6.38
C ASP A 195 18.65 -4.78 -6.26
N VAL A 196 17.40 -5.25 -6.25
CA VAL A 196 17.07 -6.67 -6.13
C VAL A 196 15.98 -7.05 -7.11
N LEU A 197 16.19 -8.15 -7.82
CA LEU A 197 15.18 -8.87 -8.59
C LEU A 197 15.00 -10.23 -7.92
N VAL A 198 13.83 -10.47 -7.35
CA VAL A 198 13.52 -11.70 -6.61
C VAL A 198 12.36 -12.45 -7.26
N SER A 199 12.40 -13.77 -7.29
CA SER A 199 11.29 -14.57 -7.80
C SER A 199 11.26 -15.97 -7.19
N ASN A 200 10.06 -16.45 -6.89
CA ASN A 200 9.76 -17.87 -6.73
C ASN A 200 8.90 -18.31 -7.93
N PRO A 201 9.50 -18.52 -9.11
CA PRO A 201 8.76 -18.85 -10.32
C PRO A 201 8.29 -20.31 -10.30
N PRO A 202 7.38 -20.69 -11.21
CA PRO A 202 7.14 -22.09 -11.52
C PRO A 202 8.44 -22.77 -11.95
N TYR A 203 8.88 -23.78 -11.20
CA TYR A 203 10.20 -24.39 -11.37
C TYR A 203 10.18 -25.92 -11.45
N ILE A 204 9.02 -26.56 -11.28
CA ILE A 204 8.92 -28.01 -11.21
C ILE A 204 8.92 -28.54 -12.66
N PRO A 205 9.81 -29.49 -13.02
CA PRO A 205 9.76 -30.09 -14.34
C PRO A 205 8.40 -30.72 -14.62
N SER A 206 7.84 -30.54 -15.82
CA SER A 206 6.48 -30.99 -16.14
C SER A 206 6.25 -32.49 -15.88
N ALA A 207 7.30 -33.31 -16.04
CA ALA A 207 7.24 -34.75 -15.77
C ALA A 207 7.15 -35.11 -14.27
N VAL A 208 7.54 -34.18 -13.37
CA VAL A 208 7.52 -34.36 -11.91
C VAL A 208 6.18 -33.89 -11.32
N VAL A 209 5.47 -32.96 -11.95
CA VAL A 209 4.20 -32.41 -11.45
C VAL A 209 3.17 -33.50 -11.08
N PRO A 210 2.93 -34.56 -11.88
CA PRO A 210 1.99 -35.64 -11.52
C PRO A 210 2.43 -36.52 -10.34
N THR A 211 3.65 -36.33 -9.83
CA THR A 211 4.21 -37.09 -8.70
C THR A 211 4.15 -36.31 -7.39
N LEU A 212 3.70 -35.06 -7.42
CA LEU A 212 3.55 -34.22 -6.24
C LEU A 212 2.50 -34.80 -5.27
N PRO A 213 2.55 -34.45 -3.98
CA PRO A 213 1.51 -34.82 -3.03
C PRO A 213 0.12 -34.45 -3.58
N ALA A 214 -0.87 -35.33 -3.39
CA ALA A 214 -2.20 -35.16 -3.96
C ALA A 214 -2.85 -33.82 -3.58
N GLU A 215 -2.57 -33.30 -2.38
CA GLU A 215 -3.07 -31.99 -1.96
C GLU A 215 -2.50 -30.83 -2.79
N VAL A 216 -1.25 -30.94 -3.26
CA VAL A 216 -0.59 -29.94 -4.10
C VAL A 216 -1.06 -30.08 -5.54
N GLU A 217 -1.00 -31.29 -6.11
CA GLU A 217 -1.40 -31.55 -7.49
C GLU A 217 -2.88 -31.20 -7.74
N ALA A 218 -3.77 -31.52 -6.80
CA ALA A 218 -5.21 -31.36 -6.98
C ALA A 218 -5.74 -29.95 -6.68
N HIS A 219 -5.07 -29.16 -5.83
CA HIS A 219 -5.62 -27.89 -5.33
C HIS A 219 -4.77 -26.65 -5.66
N GLU A 220 -3.47 -26.79 -5.85
CA GLU A 220 -2.62 -25.64 -6.15
C GLU A 220 -2.56 -25.37 -7.66
N PRO A 221 -2.48 -24.08 -8.08
CA PRO A 221 -2.58 -23.74 -9.49
C PRO A 221 -1.39 -24.29 -10.26
N HIS A 222 -1.65 -25.09 -11.30
CA HIS A 222 -0.61 -25.63 -12.18
C HIS A 222 0.31 -24.56 -12.75
N LEU A 223 -0.24 -23.37 -13.05
CA LEU A 223 0.50 -22.18 -13.49
C LEU A 223 1.60 -21.74 -12.52
N ALA A 224 1.47 -22.03 -11.21
CA ALA A 224 2.47 -21.70 -10.20
C ALA A 224 3.48 -22.83 -9.95
N LEU A 225 3.28 -24.01 -10.55
CA LEU A 225 4.08 -25.22 -10.29
C LEU A 225 4.97 -25.58 -11.49
N ASP A 226 4.37 -25.72 -12.67
CA ASP A 226 5.05 -26.25 -13.86
C ASP A 226 5.99 -25.21 -14.48
N GLY A 227 7.29 -25.50 -14.41
CA GLY A 227 8.35 -24.67 -14.99
C GLY A 227 8.80 -25.12 -16.38
N GLY A 228 8.03 -25.99 -17.04
CA GLY A 228 8.35 -26.55 -18.35
C GLY A 228 9.14 -27.86 -18.29
N PRO A 229 9.66 -28.36 -19.44
CA PRO A 229 10.24 -29.69 -19.56
C PRO A 229 11.36 -29.99 -18.56
N ASP A 230 12.19 -28.99 -18.25
CA ASP A 230 13.28 -29.07 -17.27
C ASP A 230 13.09 -28.14 -16.06
N GLY A 231 11.93 -27.47 -15.96
CA GLY A 231 11.61 -26.57 -14.86
C GLY A 231 12.30 -25.21 -14.93
N LEU A 232 12.93 -24.84 -16.05
CA LEU A 232 13.71 -23.61 -16.18
C LEU A 232 13.14 -22.59 -17.18
N ASP A 233 11.93 -22.77 -17.69
CA ASP A 233 11.39 -21.88 -18.75
C ASP A 233 11.20 -20.44 -18.27
N VAL A 234 10.59 -20.24 -17.09
CA VAL A 234 10.44 -18.90 -16.50
C VAL A 234 11.79 -18.36 -16.04
N PHE A 235 12.66 -19.21 -15.50
CA PHE A 235 14.02 -18.83 -15.11
C PHE A 235 14.83 -18.27 -16.28
N ARG A 236 14.77 -18.88 -17.47
CA ARG A 236 15.45 -18.38 -18.67
C ARG A 236 15.00 -16.96 -19.03
N ARG A 237 13.70 -16.67 -18.92
CA ARG A 237 13.16 -15.34 -19.19
C ARG A 237 13.58 -14.33 -18.12
N LEU A 238 13.63 -14.74 -16.85
CA LEU A 238 14.18 -13.92 -15.76
C LEU A 238 15.67 -13.64 -16.00
N LEU A 239 16.43 -14.62 -16.48
CA LEU A 239 17.84 -14.49 -16.80
C LEU A 239 18.06 -13.50 -17.95
N GLU A 240 17.17 -13.43 -18.93
CA GLU A 240 17.19 -12.43 -20.01
C GLU A 240 16.85 -11.02 -19.50
N LEU A 241 15.90 -10.90 -18.55
CA LEU A 241 15.48 -9.63 -17.95
C LEU A 241 16.53 -9.05 -16.99
N ALA A 242 17.15 -9.89 -16.17
CA ALA A 242 17.91 -9.41 -15.01
C ALA A 242 19.06 -8.43 -15.36
N PRO A 243 19.86 -8.63 -16.43
CA PRO A 243 20.93 -7.69 -16.78
C PRO A 243 20.46 -6.30 -17.22
N THR A 244 19.23 -6.18 -17.74
CA THR A 244 18.64 -4.89 -18.14
C THR A 244 17.83 -4.26 -17.02
N ALA A 245 17.31 -5.06 -16.09
CA ALA A 245 16.49 -4.63 -14.97
C ALA A 245 17.32 -4.19 -13.75
N LEU A 246 18.37 -4.94 -13.41
CA LEU A 246 19.23 -4.66 -12.26
C LEU A 246 20.21 -3.52 -12.55
N ARG A 247 20.54 -2.72 -11.54
CA ARG A 247 21.70 -1.81 -11.58
C ARG A 247 23.01 -2.59 -11.45
N PRO A 248 24.18 -2.03 -11.82
CA PRO A 248 25.47 -2.65 -11.55
C PRO A 248 25.62 -2.97 -10.06
N GLY A 249 26.10 -4.17 -9.71
CA GLY A 249 26.15 -4.66 -8.33
C GLY A 249 24.80 -5.10 -7.73
N GLY A 250 23.69 -4.97 -8.46
CA GLY A 250 22.37 -5.45 -8.04
C GLY A 250 22.28 -6.98 -8.02
N MET A 251 21.30 -7.51 -7.30
CA MET A 251 21.21 -8.94 -6.98
C MET A 251 19.98 -9.60 -7.62
N LEU A 252 20.18 -10.74 -8.28
CA LEU A 252 19.14 -11.67 -8.70
C LEU A 252 19.03 -12.80 -7.67
N CYS A 253 17.83 -13.03 -7.13
CA CYS A 253 17.53 -14.12 -6.20
C CYS A 253 16.37 -14.96 -6.76
N VAL A 254 16.58 -16.25 -7.01
CA VAL A 254 15.53 -17.12 -7.56
C VAL A 254 15.45 -18.44 -6.81
N GLU A 255 14.26 -18.81 -6.34
CA GLU A 255 13.99 -20.16 -5.84
C GLU A 255 13.78 -21.11 -7.02
N LEU A 256 14.42 -22.28 -7.01
CA LEU A 256 14.37 -23.27 -8.09
C LEU A 256 14.33 -24.69 -7.56
N PHE A 257 13.93 -25.64 -8.41
CA PHE A 257 13.87 -27.05 -8.05
C PHE A 257 15.26 -27.63 -7.74
N GLU A 258 15.34 -28.62 -6.85
CA GLU A 258 16.64 -29.01 -6.27
C GLU A 258 17.54 -29.68 -7.32
N THR A 259 16.91 -30.28 -8.33
CA THR A 259 17.58 -31.01 -9.39
C THR A 259 17.98 -30.11 -10.55
N ASN A 260 17.47 -28.88 -10.66
CA ASN A 260 17.74 -27.98 -11.80
C ASN A 260 18.43 -26.66 -11.41
N VAL A 261 18.56 -26.35 -10.12
CA VAL A 261 19.28 -25.15 -9.64
C VAL A 261 20.76 -25.13 -10.03
N GLY A 262 21.40 -26.31 -10.15
CA GLY A 262 22.77 -26.43 -10.66
C GLY A 262 22.87 -26.02 -12.13
N ASP A 263 21.96 -26.52 -12.97
CA ASP A 263 21.89 -26.17 -14.39
C ASP A 263 21.61 -24.68 -14.56
N ALA A 264 20.69 -24.12 -13.77
CA ALA A 264 20.41 -22.69 -13.75
C ALA A 264 21.65 -21.83 -13.42
N ALA A 265 22.46 -22.27 -12.45
CA ALA A 265 23.73 -21.60 -12.14
C ALA A 265 24.72 -21.65 -13.32
N GLU A 266 24.76 -22.75 -14.06
CA GLU A 266 25.55 -22.84 -15.29
C GLU A 266 25.03 -21.95 -16.42
N LEU A 267 23.70 -21.80 -16.54
CA LEU A 267 23.08 -20.85 -17.47
C LEU A 267 23.55 -19.41 -17.16
N CYS A 268 23.50 -18.98 -15.88
CA CYS A 268 23.99 -17.67 -15.46
C CYS A 268 25.48 -17.48 -15.79
N ARG A 269 26.33 -18.44 -15.40
CA ARG A 269 27.77 -18.36 -15.66
C ARG A 269 28.09 -18.27 -17.16
N ARG A 270 27.31 -18.95 -18.00
CA ARG A 270 27.48 -18.91 -19.47
C ARG A 270 26.99 -17.59 -20.08
N GLN A 271 25.95 -16.98 -19.53
CA GLN A 271 25.49 -15.65 -19.97
C GLN A 271 26.57 -14.58 -19.74
N GLY A 272 27.32 -14.68 -18.64
CA GLY A 272 28.30 -13.66 -18.22
C GLY A 272 27.64 -12.40 -17.66
N GLY A 273 28.44 -11.40 -17.27
CA GLY A 273 27.93 -10.16 -16.66
C GLY A 273 27.54 -10.28 -15.18
N TRP A 274 27.98 -11.37 -14.52
CA TRP A 274 27.74 -11.67 -13.11
C TRP A 274 29.06 -11.72 -12.34
N ALA A 275 29.20 -10.88 -11.32
CA ALA A 275 30.37 -10.87 -10.43
C ALA A 275 30.45 -12.14 -9.57
N SER A 276 29.29 -12.70 -9.19
CA SER A 276 29.18 -13.98 -8.50
C SER A 276 27.90 -14.72 -8.89
N VAL A 277 27.94 -16.05 -8.82
CA VAL A 277 26.79 -16.95 -9.00
C VAL A 277 26.90 -18.09 -7.99
N GLU A 278 26.01 -18.09 -7.02
CA GLU A 278 26.00 -18.97 -5.86
C GLU A 278 24.68 -19.75 -5.78
N VAL A 279 24.75 -20.96 -5.24
CA VAL A 279 23.57 -21.77 -4.91
C VAL A 279 23.55 -21.96 -3.41
N ARG A 280 22.49 -21.48 -2.77
CA ARG A 280 22.26 -21.59 -1.33
C ARG A 280 21.31 -22.73 -1.02
N GLN A 281 21.55 -23.34 0.12
CA GLN A 281 20.73 -24.43 0.64
C GLN A 281 19.60 -23.90 1.53
N ASP A 282 18.49 -24.60 1.56
CA ASP A 282 17.44 -24.38 2.55
C ASP A 282 17.83 -24.94 3.94
N LEU A 283 16.94 -24.79 4.93
CA LEU A 283 17.15 -25.29 6.30
C LEU A 283 17.19 -26.83 6.39
N THR A 284 16.83 -27.54 5.32
CA THR A 284 16.94 -28.99 5.20
C THR A 284 18.18 -29.44 4.41
N HIS A 285 19.09 -28.50 4.11
CA HIS A 285 20.32 -28.70 3.35
C HIS A 285 20.12 -29.05 1.87
N ARG A 286 18.96 -28.74 1.28
CA ARG A 286 18.69 -28.95 -0.15
C ARG A 286 19.02 -27.68 -0.93
N PRO A 287 19.70 -27.77 -2.08
CA PRO A 287 20.00 -26.59 -2.89
C PRO A 287 18.69 -26.02 -3.46
N ARG A 288 18.42 -24.74 -3.18
CA ARG A 288 17.10 -24.16 -3.43
C ARG A 288 17.12 -22.75 -4.00
N VAL A 289 18.08 -21.92 -3.60
CA VAL A 289 18.11 -20.50 -4.00
C VAL A 289 19.35 -20.23 -4.82
N LEU A 290 19.16 -19.77 -6.06
CA LEU A 290 20.20 -19.17 -6.87
C LEU A 290 20.34 -17.69 -6.50
N VAL A 291 21.56 -17.26 -6.19
CA VAL A 291 21.90 -15.85 -6.00
C VAL A 291 22.97 -15.47 -7.00
N ALA A 292 22.73 -14.42 -7.78
CA ALA A 292 23.71 -13.87 -8.71
C ALA A 292 23.83 -12.36 -8.54
N VAL A 293 25.05 -11.85 -8.47
CA VAL A 293 25.32 -10.41 -8.34
C VAL A 293 25.79 -9.87 -9.68
N ARG A 294 25.12 -8.85 -10.22
CA ARG A 294 25.49 -8.24 -11.50
C ARG A 294 26.88 -7.59 -11.40
N GLU A 295 27.70 -7.73 -12.43
CA GLU A 295 28.99 -7.04 -12.48
C GLU A 295 28.86 -5.51 -12.30
N GLY A 296 29.86 -4.92 -11.67
CA GLY A 296 29.95 -3.48 -11.39
C GLY A 296 29.83 -3.14 -9.91
N ASP A 297 29.74 -1.86 -9.62
CA ASP A 297 29.75 -1.32 -8.26
C ASP A 297 28.36 -0.84 -7.88
N LEU A 298 27.80 -1.39 -6.80
CA LEU A 298 26.51 -0.97 -6.27
C LEU A 298 26.55 0.49 -5.82
N ALA A 299 27.70 1.00 -5.39
CA ALA A 299 27.87 2.41 -5.04
C ALA A 299 28.01 3.32 -6.28
N SER A 300 28.22 2.76 -7.47
CA SER A 300 28.30 3.57 -8.69
C SER A 300 26.97 4.26 -8.95
N THR A 301 27.05 5.54 -9.30
CA THR A 301 25.88 6.37 -9.55
C THR A 301 25.19 5.88 -10.81
N VAL A 302 23.95 5.40 -10.65
CA VAL A 302 22.95 5.49 -11.72
C VAL A 302 22.90 6.96 -12.14
N ASP A 303 22.66 7.23 -13.43
CA ASP A 303 22.50 8.59 -13.94
C ASP A 303 21.60 9.40 -13.00
N ALA A 304 22.11 10.52 -12.47
CA ALA A 304 21.41 11.34 -11.49
C ALA A 304 20.05 11.83 -12.02
N GLN A 305 19.87 11.87 -13.34
CA GLN A 305 18.58 12.16 -13.97
C GLN A 305 17.56 11.02 -13.79
N THR A 306 17.98 9.75 -13.91
CA THR A 306 17.10 8.58 -13.72
C THR A 306 16.66 8.44 -12.27
N GLU A 307 17.60 8.56 -11.32
CA GLU A 307 17.26 8.54 -9.89
C GLU A 307 16.29 9.67 -9.52
N ARG A 308 16.52 10.87 -10.06
CA ARG A 308 15.63 12.02 -9.87
C ARG A 308 14.25 11.82 -10.47
N ALA A 309 14.16 11.24 -11.67
CA ALA A 309 12.88 10.93 -12.30
C ALA A 309 12.07 9.88 -11.53
N LEU A 310 12.75 8.87 -10.97
CA LEU A 310 12.14 7.84 -10.15
C LEU A 310 11.64 8.38 -8.81
N GLU A 311 12.46 9.14 -8.09
CA GLU A 311 12.06 9.75 -6.81
C GLU A 311 10.80 10.63 -6.97
N LEU A 312 10.75 11.44 -8.03
CA LEU A 312 9.58 12.26 -8.34
C LEU A 312 8.35 11.42 -8.68
N ARG A 313 8.51 10.29 -9.38
CA ARG A 313 7.41 9.40 -9.73
C ARG A 313 6.87 8.64 -8.52
N GLU A 314 7.74 8.15 -7.64
CA GLU A 314 7.35 7.49 -6.40
C GLU A 314 6.54 8.45 -5.50
N LYS A 315 6.82 9.76 -5.57
CA LYS A 315 6.05 10.80 -4.87
C LYS A 315 4.77 11.22 -5.58
N VAL A 316 4.52 10.85 -6.85
CA VAL A 316 3.35 11.30 -7.62
C VAL A 316 2.36 10.16 -7.82
N VAL A 317 1.16 10.31 -7.24
CA VAL A 317 0.07 9.36 -7.36
C VAL A 317 -0.98 9.92 -8.32
N LYS A 318 -1.22 9.21 -9.43
CA LYS A 318 -2.33 9.52 -10.34
C LYS A 318 -3.65 9.14 -9.68
N VAL A 319 -4.62 10.04 -9.69
CA VAL A 319 -5.90 9.84 -9.01
C VAL A 319 -7.05 10.47 -9.79
N ASP A 320 -8.25 9.94 -9.61
CA ASP A 320 -9.49 10.64 -9.94
C ASP A 320 -9.92 11.41 -8.68
N GLN A 321 -9.92 12.75 -8.72
CA GLN A 321 -10.33 13.54 -7.56
C GLN A 321 -11.84 13.49 -7.28
N ALA A 322 -12.67 13.12 -8.26
CA ALA A 322 -14.11 12.94 -8.12
C ALA A 322 -14.47 11.54 -7.61
N ALA A 323 -13.66 10.52 -7.94
CA ALA A 323 -13.82 9.16 -7.46
C ALA A 323 -12.48 8.59 -6.96
N PRO A 324 -11.93 9.11 -5.84
CA PRO A 324 -10.62 8.69 -5.36
C PRO A 324 -10.63 7.24 -4.88
N ASP A 325 -9.63 6.47 -5.28
CA ASP A 325 -9.42 5.10 -4.78
C ASP A 325 -9.15 5.12 -3.27
N ALA A 326 -9.70 4.16 -2.53
CA ALA A 326 -9.48 4.00 -1.11
C ALA A 326 -7.98 3.84 -0.74
N ALA A 327 -7.18 3.17 -1.58
CA ALA A 327 -5.74 3.05 -1.40
C ALA A 327 -5.03 4.41 -1.49
N ALA A 328 -5.40 5.24 -2.46
CA ALA A 328 -4.83 6.58 -2.58
C ALA A 328 -5.17 7.47 -1.37
N VAL A 329 -6.41 7.37 -0.86
CA VAL A 329 -6.83 8.09 0.36
C VAL A 329 -6.07 7.60 1.58
N ARG A 330 -5.91 6.27 1.76
CA ARG A 330 -5.13 5.70 2.88
C ARG A 330 -3.67 6.14 2.81
N ARG A 331 -3.04 6.06 1.64
CA ARG A 331 -1.65 6.49 1.44
C ARG A 331 -1.45 7.97 1.80
N GLY A 332 -2.29 8.87 1.29
CA GLY A 332 -2.24 10.29 1.65
C GLY A 332 -2.55 10.55 3.12
N GLY A 333 -3.53 9.84 3.67
CA GLY A 333 -3.91 9.90 5.07
C GLY A 333 -2.74 9.52 5.99
N ASN A 334 -2.03 8.43 5.70
CA ASN A 334 -0.86 7.98 6.44
C ASN A 334 0.27 9.02 6.41
N VAL A 335 0.55 9.62 5.24
CA VAL A 335 1.53 10.71 5.11
C VAL A 335 1.14 11.91 5.99
N LEU A 336 -0.13 12.32 5.95
CA LEU A 336 -0.65 13.43 6.73
C LEU A 336 -0.61 13.15 8.25
N LEU A 337 -0.99 11.93 8.68
CA LEU A 337 -0.93 11.49 10.09
C LEU A 337 0.52 11.44 10.60
N ALA A 338 1.49 11.14 9.73
CA ALA A 338 2.91 11.20 10.05
C ALA A 338 3.49 12.62 10.10
N GLY A 339 2.68 13.66 9.89
CA GLY A 339 3.11 15.06 9.87
C GLY A 339 3.73 15.51 8.54
N GLY A 340 3.49 14.74 7.47
CA GLY A 340 3.95 15.05 6.12
C GLY A 340 3.18 16.18 5.43
N VAL A 341 3.76 16.66 4.34
CA VAL A 341 3.21 17.67 3.45
C VAL A 341 2.76 17.00 2.15
N VAL A 342 1.53 17.26 1.75
CA VAL A 342 0.95 16.74 0.51
C VAL A 342 0.62 17.86 -0.46
N VAL A 343 0.72 17.56 -1.75
CA VAL A 343 0.13 18.36 -2.83
C VAL A 343 -1.17 17.67 -3.26
N VAL A 344 -2.27 18.42 -3.30
CA VAL A 344 -3.62 17.90 -3.62
C VAL A 344 -4.30 18.74 -4.70
N PRO A 345 -5.05 18.11 -5.63
CA PRO A 345 -5.90 18.81 -6.57
C PRO A 345 -7.16 19.34 -5.87
N THR A 346 -7.60 20.54 -6.26
CA THR A 346 -8.92 21.09 -5.92
C THR A 346 -9.68 21.45 -7.19
N ASP A 347 -10.96 21.80 -7.04
CA ASP A 347 -11.78 22.39 -8.10
C ASP A 347 -11.18 23.67 -8.68
N SER A 348 -10.40 24.42 -7.89
CA SER A 348 -9.80 25.71 -8.28
C SER A 348 -8.39 25.61 -8.85
N VAL A 349 -7.41 25.33 -8.00
CA VAL A 349 -5.98 25.23 -8.27
C VAL A 349 -5.40 24.15 -7.37
N TYR A 350 -4.22 23.63 -7.69
CA TYR A 350 -3.54 22.69 -6.80
C TYR A 350 -3.11 23.39 -5.52
N GLY A 351 -3.22 22.69 -4.40
CA GLY A 351 -2.78 23.16 -3.10
C GLY A 351 -1.68 22.29 -2.51
N ILE A 352 -0.87 22.87 -1.65
CA ILE A 352 0.14 22.19 -0.82
C ILE A 352 -0.09 22.51 0.64
N GLY A 353 -0.02 21.49 1.50
CA GLY A 353 -0.31 21.65 2.91
C GLY A 353 -0.19 20.38 3.73
N CYS A 354 -0.66 20.44 4.96
CA CYS A 354 -0.59 19.35 5.93
C CYS A 354 -1.91 19.21 6.70
N ALA A 355 -2.00 18.20 7.56
CA ALA A 355 -3.11 18.06 8.49
C ALA A 355 -3.10 19.20 9.51
N ALA A 356 -4.27 19.79 9.79
CA ALA A 356 -4.40 20.94 10.68
C ALA A 356 -4.43 20.54 12.17
N THR A 357 -3.42 19.81 12.62
CA THR A 357 -3.27 19.36 14.01
C THR A 357 -2.30 20.27 14.78
N PRO A 358 -2.42 20.35 16.12
CA PRO A 358 -1.45 21.07 16.95
C PRO A 358 -0.04 20.53 16.78
N HIS A 359 0.94 21.43 16.65
CA HIS A 359 2.37 21.13 16.56
C HIS A 359 2.76 20.25 15.36
N ASN A 360 1.97 20.28 14.28
CA ASN A 360 2.27 19.51 13.08
C ASN A 360 3.56 20.05 12.40
N PRO A 361 4.62 19.24 12.23
CA PRO A 361 5.85 19.69 11.57
C PRO A 361 5.62 20.10 10.10
N GLY A 362 4.61 19.52 9.45
CA GLY A 362 4.18 19.87 8.10
C GLY A 362 3.73 21.32 7.95
N HIS A 363 3.27 21.97 9.03
CA HIS A 363 2.86 23.37 9.00
C HIS A 363 4.05 24.26 8.64
N ALA A 364 5.14 24.21 9.41
CA ALA A 364 6.34 24.99 9.14
C ALA A 364 7.01 24.61 7.81
N ARG A 365 7.02 23.32 7.46
CA ARG A 365 7.52 22.83 6.17
C ARG A 365 6.75 23.42 4.99
N THR A 366 5.43 23.54 5.07
CA THR A 366 4.61 24.13 4.00
C THR A 366 5.07 25.55 3.66
N PHE A 367 5.38 26.38 4.67
CA PHE A 367 5.92 27.72 4.45
C PHE A 367 7.34 27.70 3.88
N ALA A 368 8.20 26.80 4.37
CA ALA A 368 9.56 26.65 3.87
C ALA A 368 9.57 26.27 2.38
N ILE A 369 8.77 25.27 1.99
CA ILE A 369 8.62 24.82 0.60
C ILE A 369 8.11 25.96 -0.29
N LYS A 370 7.18 26.76 0.22
CA LYS A 370 6.58 27.88 -0.51
C LYS A 370 7.46 29.13 -0.57
N HIS A 371 8.57 29.17 0.16
CA HIS A 371 9.32 30.41 0.45
C HIS A 371 8.40 31.54 0.93
N ARG A 372 7.51 31.22 1.87
CA ARG A 372 6.46 32.12 2.38
C ARG A 372 6.71 32.48 3.85
N ASP A 373 6.32 33.69 4.23
CA ASP A 373 6.38 34.14 5.62
C ASP A 373 5.37 33.37 6.50
N LEU A 374 5.87 32.81 7.61
CA LEU A 374 5.11 32.11 8.65
C LEU A 374 4.04 32.98 9.33
N ALA A 375 4.12 34.31 9.21
CA ALA A 375 3.10 35.23 9.70
C ALA A 375 1.77 35.15 8.93
N GLN A 376 1.78 34.59 7.72
CA GLN A 376 0.57 34.48 6.88
C GLN A 376 -0.28 33.28 7.30
N THR A 377 -1.61 33.38 7.15
CA THR A 377 -2.53 32.28 7.48
C THR A 377 -2.69 31.30 6.32
N LEU A 378 -2.80 30.00 6.63
CA LEU A 378 -3.21 28.97 5.67
C LEU A 378 -4.72 28.74 5.76
N PRO A 379 -5.48 28.89 4.66
CA PRO A 379 -6.86 28.41 4.61
C PRO A 379 -6.98 26.92 4.95
N TRP A 380 -8.04 26.57 5.64
CA TRP A 380 -8.39 25.19 5.94
C TRP A 380 -9.39 24.66 4.92
N LEU A 381 -9.02 23.56 4.27
CA LEU A 381 -9.94 22.76 3.48
C LEU A 381 -10.66 21.80 4.42
N VAL A 382 -11.95 22.04 4.63
CA VAL A 382 -12.83 21.26 5.50
C VAL A 382 -13.50 20.12 4.75
N ALA A 383 -14.03 19.13 5.47
CA ALA A 383 -14.60 17.93 4.87
C ALA A 383 -16.12 18.01 4.67
N ASP A 384 -16.78 18.75 5.55
CA ASP A 384 -18.23 18.79 5.71
C ASP A 384 -18.69 20.24 5.98
N ALA A 385 -19.95 20.56 5.68
CA ALA A 385 -20.45 21.93 5.81
C ALA A 385 -20.56 22.36 7.29
N GLU A 386 -20.83 21.40 8.18
CA GLU A 386 -20.90 21.55 9.63
C GLU A 386 -19.57 21.99 10.24
N ASP A 387 -18.45 21.82 9.52
CA ASP A 387 -17.15 22.32 9.97
C ASP A 387 -17.11 23.86 10.05
N LEU A 388 -18.02 24.57 9.38
CA LEU A 388 -18.20 26.01 9.54
C LEU A 388 -18.56 26.37 11.00
N ASP A 389 -19.45 25.61 11.62
CA ASP A 389 -19.84 25.80 13.03
C ASP A 389 -18.75 25.31 13.98
N ARG A 390 -18.07 24.24 13.61
CA ARG A 390 -17.01 23.65 14.43
C ARG A 390 -15.82 24.59 14.59
N PHE A 391 -15.38 25.22 13.50
CA PHE A 391 -14.17 26.03 13.47
C PHE A 391 -14.44 27.54 13.42
N GLY A 392 -15.66 27.95 13.09
CA GLY A 392 -16.13 29.33 13.15
C GLY A 392 -16.77 29.69 14.49
N ARG A 393 -16.73 30.98 14.84
CA ARG A 393 -17.45 31.57 15.97
C ARG A 393 -18.22 32.79 15.49
N ASP A 394 -19.43 32.99 16.01
CA ASP A 394 -20.29 34.14 15.69
C ASP A 394 -20.50 34.33 14.17
N VAL A 395 -20.65 33.23 13.43
CA VAL A 395 -20.79 33.26 11.97
C VAL A 395 -22.13 33.92 11.59
N PRO A 396 -22.15 34.97 10.75
CA PRO A 396 -23.40 35.62 10.35
C PRO A 396 -24.32 34.70 9.55
N ALA A 397 -25.64 34.83 9.72
CA ALA A 397 -26.64 34.03 9.01
C ALA A 397 -26.49 34.09 7.47
N TRP A 398 -26.03 35.23 6.93
CA TRP A 398 -25.79 35.36 5.50
C TRP A 398 -24.60 34.55 5.00
N ALA A 399 -23.60 34.27 5.84
CA ALA A 399 -22.44 33.47 5.45
C ALA A 399 -22.83 32.00 5.23
N TYR A 400 -23.81 31.49 6.00
CA TYR A 400 -24.39 30.17 5.76
C TYR A 400 -25.11 30.10 4.41
N ARG A 401 -25.82 31.14 3.99
CA ARG A 401 -26.42 31.17 2.63
C ARG A 401 -25.36 31.09 1.53
N LEU A 402 -24.23 31.79 1.72
CA LEU A 402 -23.11 31.68 0.77
C LEU A 402 -22.55 30.24 0.76
N ALA A 403 -22.36 29.63 1.93
CA ALA A 403 -21.92 28.23 2.04
C ALA A 403 -22.92 27.27 1.37
N GLU A 404 -24.21 27.34 1.69
CA GLU A 404 -25.25 26.50 1.07
C GLU A 404 -25.29 26.61 -0.46
N ARG A 405 -24.96 27.78 -1.01
CA ARG A 405 -25.00 28.01 -2.45
C ARG A 405 -23.73 27.56 -3.18
N TRP A 406 -22.56 27.71 -2.58
CA TRP A 406 -21.26 27.53 -3.26
C TRP A 406 -20.32 26.54 -2.59
N TRP A 407 -20.72 25.89 -1.51
CA TRP A 407 -20.03 24.75 -0.94
C TRP A 407 -20.78 23.45 -1.27
N PRO A 408 -20.08 22.38 -1.68
CA PRO A 408 -18.66 22.33 -2.03
C PRO A 408 -18.30 23.19 -3.25
N GLY A 409 -17.17 23.90 -3.23
CA GLY A 409 -16.73 24.71 -4.36
C GLY A 409 -15.72 25.81 -4.04
N ALA A 410 -15.57 26.75 -4.97
CA ALA A 410 -14.53 27.78 -4.98
C ALA A 410 -14.85 29.03 -4.15
N LEU A 411 -15.48 28.84 -3.00
CA LEU A 411 -15.75 29.89 -2.01
C LEU A 411 -14.92 29.66 -0.74
N THR A 412 -14.24 30.69 -0.26
CA THR A 412 -13.51 30.69 1.02
C THR A 412 -14.12 31.73 1.95
N LEU A 413 -14.55 31.31 3.13
CA LEU A 413 -15.15 32.16 4.15
C LEU A 413 -14.14 32.44 5.26
N VAL A 414 -13.86 33.71 5.55
CA VAL A 414 -13.01 34.14 6.65
C VAL A 414 -13.89 34.51 7.84
N VAL A 415 -13.88 33.67 8.87
CA VAL A 415 -14.73 33.78 10.08
C VAL A 415 -13.85 33.98 11.32
N LYS A 416 -14.43 34.42 12.43
CA LYS A 416 -13.71 34.38 13.72
C LYS A 416 -13.44 32.93 14.09
N ALA A 417 -12.22 32.62 14.54
CA ALA A 417 -11.85 31.27 14.91
C ALA A 417 -12.50 30.85 16.23
N SER A 418 -13.05 29.63 16.26
CA SER A 418 -13.51 28.97 17.49
C SER A 418 -12.33 28.49 18.34
N THR A 419 -12.61 28.02 19.56
CA THR A 419 -11.59 27.41 20.43
C THR A 419 -11.08 26.06 19.92
N ALA A 420 -11.72 25.48 18.90
CA ALA A 420 -11.27 24.23 18.27
C ALA A 420 -10.09 24.44 17.31
N VAL A 421 -9.82 25.68 16.88
CA VAL A 421 -8.70 26.01 16.00
C VAL A 421 -7.44 26.19 16.84
N PRO A 422 -6.35 25.42 16.63
CA PRO A 422 -5.12 25.59 17.37
C PRO A 422 -4.52 26.98 17.13
N ALA A 423 -3.98 27.59 18.19
CA ALA A 423 -3.51 28.98 18.16
C ALA A 423 -2.46 29.26 17.07
N GLU A 424 -1.69 28.23 16.67
CA GLU A 424 -0.69 28.34 15.61
C GLU A 424 -1.26 28.55 14.20
N TYR A 425 -2.55 28.32 13.98
CA TYR A 425 -3.25 28.60 12.72
C TYR A 425 -4.03 29.93 12.75
N VAL A 426 -4.18 30.55 13.93
CA VAL A 426 -4.87 31.83 14.11
C VAL A 426 -3.85 32.96 14.13
N ARG A 427 -3.32 33.33 12.96
CA ARG A 427 -2.25 34.35 12.83
C ARG A 427 -2.75 35.76 12.56
N SER A 428 -3.97 35.93 12.10
CA SER A 428 -4.55 37.26 11.89
C SER A 428 -4.71 37.99 13.23
N GLN A 429 -4.44 39.30 13.25
CA GLN A 429 -4.63 40.14 14.43
C GLN A 429 -6.08 40.10 14.95
N ASP A 430 -7.05 39.90 14.05
CA ASP A 430 -8.48 39.85 14.37
C ASP A 430 -8.99 38.46 14.82
N GLY A 431 -8.09 37.50 15.01
CA GLY A 431 -8.45 36.16 15.52
C GLY A 431 -9.33 35.34 14.57
N THR A 432 -9.11 35.44 13.27
CA THR A 432 -9.88 34.80 12.19
C THR A 432 -9.20 33.56 11.62
N ILE A 433 -10.01 32.72 10.96
CA ILE A 433 -9.59 31.56 10.17
C ILE A 433 -10.35 31.57 8.83
N ALA A 434 -9.67 31.15 7.76
CA ALA A 434 -10.27 30.98 6.44
C ALA A 434 -10.67 29.51 6.25
N LEU A 435 -11.94 29.24 5.98
CA LEU A 435 -12.50 27.90 5.77
C LEU A 435 -13.01 27.77 4.33
N ARG A 436 -12.86 26.59 3.74
CA ARG A 436 -13.45 26.24 2.44
C ARG A 436 -13.80 24.76 2.41
N LEU A 437 -15.00 24.42 1.97
CA LEU A 437 -15.35 23.07 1.56
C LEU A 437 -15.07 22.94 0.05
N PRO A 438 -13.95 22.35 -0.39
CA PRO A 438 -13.62 22.27 -1.81
C PRO A 438 -14.47 21.21 -2.52
N ASP A 439 -14.74 21.41 -3.80
CA ASP A 439 -15.35 20.37 -4.65
C ASP A 439 -14.27 19.40 -5.16
N SER A 440 -13.65 18.72 -4.21
CA SER A 440 -12.68 17.65 -4.44
C SER A 440 -13.02 16.52 -3.48
N ASN A 441 -13.52 15.40 -4.00
CA ASN A 441 -13.85 14.23 -3.17
C ASN A 441 -12.58 13.66 -2.52
N LEU A 442 -11.44 13.71 -3.20
CA LEU A 442 -10.14 13.34 -2.64
C LEU A 442 -9.79 14.16 -1.38
N VAL A 443 -9.84 15.49 -1.47
CA VAL A 443 -9.49 16.34 -0.31
C VAL A 443 -10.43 16.10 0.86
N ARG A 444 -11.73 16.00 0.59
CA ARG A 444 -12.74 15.69 1.63
C ARG A 444 -12.50 14.30 2.24
N ALA A 445 -12.19 13.30 1.42
CA ALA A 445 -11.88 11.95 1.90
C ALA A 445 -10.61 11.92 2.76
N LEU A 446 -9.54 12.63 2.36
CA LEU A 446 -8.33 12.77 3.16
C LEU A 446 -8.62 13.43 4.51
N ALA A 447 -9.33 14.56 4.52
CA ALA A 447 -9.70 15.27 5.75
C ALA A 447 -10.53 14.40 6.70
N ARG A 448 -11.50 13.62 6.18
CA ARG A 448 -12.25 12.64 6.99
C ARG A 448 -11.36 11.52 7.52
N HIS A 449 -10.45 11.01 6.70
CA HIS A 449 -9.52 9.94 7.09
C HIS A 449 -8.59 10.39 8.23
N VAL A 450 -8.04 11.60 8.16
CA VAL A 450 -7.17 12.14 9.22
C VAL A 450 -7.95 12.71 10.42
N GLY A 451 -9.26 12.88 10.29
CA GLY A 451 -10.14 13.42 11.35
C GLY A 451 -10.03 14.93 11.57
N CYS A 452 -9.39 15.67 10.67
CA CYS A 452 -9.22 17.12 10.75
C CYS A 452 -9.09 17.78 9.36
N PRO A 453 -9.29 19.11 9.26
CA PRO A 453 -9.10 19.84 8.01
C PRO A 453 -7.64 19.81 7.51
N LEU A 454 -7.44 20.13 6.23
CA LEU A 454 -6.10 20.32 5.66
C LEU A 454 -5.76 21.82 5.65
N ALA A 455 -4.69 22.21 6.32
CA ALA A 455 -4.16 23.58 6.28
C ALA A 455 -3.32 23.76 5.02
N ILE A 456 -3.81 24.52 4.04
CA ILE A 456 -3.28 24.53 2.68
C ILE A 456 -2.97 25.94 2.16
N THR A 457 -2.12 26.02 1.15
CA THR A 457 -1.97 27.18 0.26
C THR A 457 -1.88 26.69 -1.18
N SER A 458 -2.03 27.57 -2.19
CA SER A 458 -1.78 27.20 -3.59
C SER A 458 -0.38 26.57 -3.77
N ALA A 459 -0.22 25.59 -4.65
CA ALA A 459 1.05 24.91 -4.91
C ALA A 459 1.87 25.65 -5.98
N ASN A 460 2.65 26.65 -5.56
CA ASN A 460 3.54 27.47 -6.40
C ASN A 460 4.58 28.18 -5.55
N THR A 461 5.71 28.64 -6.05
CA THR A 461 6.61 29.52 -5.29
C THR A 461 5.91 30.86 -5.00
N HIS A 462 6.11 31.46 -3.82
CA HIS A 462 5.42 32.71 -3.46
C HIS A 462 5.62 33.81 -4.52
N GLY A 463 4.51 34.40 -4.99
CA GLY A 463 4.51 35.41 -6.06
C GLY A 463 4.23 34.85 -7.47
N GLU A 464 4.42 33.54 -7.69
CA GLU A 464 4.17 32.88 -8.97
C GLU A 464 2.70 32.49 -9.17
N ALA A 465 2.34 32.17 -10.43
CA ALA A 465 1.02 31.64 -10.76
C ALA A 465 0.77 30.29 -10.07
N ALA A 466 -0.46 30.08 -9.57
CA ALA A 466 -0.84 28.80 -8.98
C ALA A 466 -0.93 27.70 -10.03
N ALA A 467 -0.41 26.51 -9.73
CA ALA A 467 -0.53 25.37 -10.63
C ALA A 467 -2.00 24.95 -10.78
N THR A 468 -2.44 24.79 -12.03
CA THR A 468 -3.80 24.34 -12.39
C THR A 468 -3.82 22.91 -12.90
N SER A 469 -2.69 22.21 -12.95
CA SER A 469 -2.61 20.79 -13.25
C SER A 469 -1.38 20.19 -12.56
N GLY A 470 -1.36 18.87 -12.35
CA GLY A 470 -0.18 18.23 -11.77
C GLY A 470 1.05 18.32 -12.67
N SER A 471 0.86 18.32 -13.99
CA SER A 471 1.93 18.59 -14.96
C SER A 471 2.47 20.02 -14.92
N GLY A 472 1.71 20.97 -14.36
CA GLY A 472 2.11 22.37 -14.19
C GLY A 472 2.77 22.66 -12.84
N LEU A 473 2.95 21.66 -11.98
CA LEU A 473 3.63 21.84 -10.70
C LEU A 473 5.13 22.06 -10.90
N GLU A 474 5.70 22.97 -10.12
CA GLU A 474 7.15 23.13 -10.05
C GLU A 474 7.78 21.84 -9.50
N GLU A 475 8.76 21.30 -10.22
CA GLU A 475 9.46 20.07 -9.85
C GLU A 475 10.03 20.11 -8.42
N ARG A 476 10.48 21.30 -7.99
CA ARG A 476 10.97 21.53 -6.63
C ARG A 476 9.88 21.27 -5.58
N ILE A 477 8.65 21.72 -5.83
CA ILE A 477 7.51 21.51 -4.91
C ILE A 477 7.18 20.02 -4.83
N VAL A 478 7.14 19.33 -5.96
CA VAL A 478 6.88 17.88 -6.01
C VAL A 478 7.95 17.11 -5.22
N ARG A 479 9.22 17.51 -5.34
CA ARG A 479 10.34 16.88 -4.64
C ARG A 479 10.31 17.11 -3.12
N GLU A 480 10.00 18.32 -2.68
CA GLU A 480 10.02 18.68 -1.25
C GLU A 480 8.74 18.26 -0.49
N ALA A 481 7.63 18.05 -1.21
CA ALA A 481 6.45 17.39 -0.68
C ALA A 481 6.71 15.89 -0.49
N ASP A 482 6.02 15.29 0.49
CA ASP A 482 6.13 13.85 0.77
C ASP A 482 5.22 13.03 -0.15
N LEU A 483 4.15 13.63 -0.67
CA LEU A 483 3.25 13.01 -1.64
C LEU A 483 2.55 14.07 -2.50
N THR A 484 2.40 13.79 -3.78
CA THR A 484 1.70 14.63 -4.75
C THR A 484 0.59 13.81 -5.41
N PHE A 485 -0.64 14.28 -5.28
CA PHE A 485 -1.77 13.73 -6.01
C PHE A 485 -1.95 14.48 -7.32
N ASP A 486 -2.01 13.76 -8.43
CA ASP A 486 -2.25 14.34 -9.75
C ASP A 486 -3.54 13.81 -10.37
N ALA A 487 -4.54 14.69 -10.45
CA ALA A 487 -5.83 14.46 -11.08
C ALA A 487 -5.99 15.16 -12.45
N GLY A 488 -4.90 15.63 -13.05
CA GLY A 488 -4.94 16.41 -14.28
C GLY A 488 -5.38 17.87 -14.06
N PRO A 489 -5.96 18.54 -15.07
CA PRO A 489 -6.37 19.93 -14.94
C PRO A 489 -7.46 20.15 -13.88
N ALA A 490 -7.31 21.19 -13.07
CA ALA A 490 -8.32 21.68 -12.15
C ALA A 490 -9.54 22.20 -12.93
N PRO A 491 -10.77 21.75 -12.62
CA PRO A 491 -11.97 22.07 -13.40
C PRO A 491 -12.22 23.57 -13.63
N ILE A 492 -11.99 24.40 -12.62
CA ILE A 492 -12.22 25.85 -12.68
C ILE A 492 -10.96 26.59 -13.13
N ALA A 493 -9.77 26.11 -12.73
CA ALA A 493 -8.47 26.73 -13.02
C ALA A 493 -8.32 28.20 -12.59
N VAL A 494 -9.21 28.69 -11.71
CA VAL A 494 -9.22 30.04 -11.16
C VAL A 494 -9.26 29.94 -9.64
N ALA A 495 -8.53 30.81 -8.95
CA ALA A 495 -8.47 30.82 -7.49
C ALA A 495 -9.86 31.07 -6.87
N SER A 496 -10.07 30.59 -5.64
CA SER A 496 -11.34 30.78 -4.92
C SER A 496 -11.63 32.26 -4.62
N THR A 497 -12.90 32.62 -4.57
CA THR A 497 -13.33 33.91 -4.02
C THR A 497 -13.21 33.87 -2.50
N ILE A 498 -12.62 34.90 -1.89
CA ILE A 498 -12.41 35.01 -0.44
C ILE A 498 -13.30 36.11 0.13
N VAL A 499 -14.16 35.75 1.10
CA VAL A 499 -15.14 36.65 1.71
C VAL A 499 -14.93 36.73 3.22
N GLY A 500 -14.70 37.95 3.73
CA GLY A 500 -14.70 38.29 5.14
C GLY A 500 -16.10 38.28 5.74
N CYS A 501 -16.27 37.50 6.81
CA CYS A 501 -17.53 37.22 7.49
C CYS A 501 -17.51 37.62 8.97
N THR A 502 -16.79 38.70 9.30
CA THR A 502 -16.61 39.16 10.69
C THR A 502 -17.50 40.35 11.07
N GLY A 503 -18.12 41.02 10.09
CA GLY A 503 -18.98 42.19 10.26
C GLY A 503 -20.44 41.93 9.87
N GLU A 504 -21.24 43.00 9.85
CA GLU A 504 -22.66 42.95 9.47
C GLU A 504 -22.84 42.63 7.98
N ASP A 505 -21.98 43.17 7.12
CA ASP A 505 -21.99 42.97 5.67
C ASP A 505 -20.79 42.13 5.19
N PRO A 506 -20.93 41.36 4.08
CA PRO A 506 -19.81 40.65 3.46
C PRO A 506 -18.76 41.61 2.90
N VAL A 507 -17.48 41.28 3.11
CA VAL A 507 -16.35 41.99 2.49
C VAL A 507 -15.59 41.04 1.57
N VAL A 508 -15.59 41.28 0.27
CA VAL A 508 -14.82 40.46 -0.68
C VAL A 508 -13.35 40.86 -0.61
N TYR A 509 -12.51 40.05 0.05
CA TYR A 509 -11.06 40.28 0.15
C TYR A 509 -10.33 39.96 -1.15
N ARG A 510 -10.85 38.98 -1.90
CA ARG A 510 -10.35 38.61 -3.22
C ARG A 510 -11.49 38.07 -4.06
N GLU A 511 -11.72 38.70 -5.21
CA GLU A 511 -12.57 38.11 -6.26
C GLU A 511 -11.79 37.01 -7.00
N GLY A 512 -12.45 35.88 -7.20
CA GLY A 512 -11.91 34.68 -7.85
C GLY A 512 -12.97 34.06 -8.76
N ALA A 513 -13.20 32.76 -8.63
CA ALA A 513 -14.18 32.03 -9.44
C ALA A 513 -15.65 32.52 -9.29
N ILE A 514 -15.99 33.16 -8.17
CA ILE A 514 -17.34 33.69 -7.90
C ILE A 514 -17.29 35.22 -7.93
N PRO A 515 -18.04 35.88 -8.84
CA PRO A 515 -18.08 37.35 -8.91
C PRO A 515 -18.54 38.00 -7.61
N ALA A 516 -17.98 39.15 -7.24
CA ALA A 516 -18.38 39.86 -6.03
C ALA A 516 -19.86 40.26 -6.05
N ALA A 517 -20.42 40.59 -7.23
CA ALA A 517 -21.83 40.94 -7.37
C ALA A 517 -22.76 39.82 -6.88
N ASP A 518 -22.47 38.57 -7.24
CA ASP A 518 -23.25 37.40 -6.86
C ASP A 518 -23.17 37.14 -5.35
N ILE A 519 -21.98 37.34 -4.75
CA ILE A 519 -21.80 37.26 -3.30
C ILE A 519 -22.69 38.29 -2.57
N MET A 520 -22.68 39.54 -3.03
CA MET A 520 -23.48 40.61 -2.42
C MET A 520 -24.99 40.34 -2.58
N GLU A 521 -25.42 39.81 -3.74
CA GLU A 521 -26.81 39.45 -3.99
C GLU A 521 -27.27 38.32 -3.06
N CYS A 522 -26.52 37.22 -2.98
CA CYS A 522 -26.87 36.08 -2.13
C CYS A 522 -26.85 36.43 -0.63
N ALA A 523 -25.93 37.30 -0.21
CA ALA A 523 -25.85 37.75 1.18
C ALA A 523 -27.07 38.61 1.60
N ARG A 524 -27.74 39.29 0.66
CA ARG A 524 -28.93 40.11 0.98
C ARG A 524 -30.20 39.31 1.22
N GLY A 525 -30.25 38.06 0.73
CA GLY A 525 -31.39 37.14 0.89
C GLY A 525 -32.36 37.21 -0.27
#